data_AF-A0AAU3T5D6-F1
#
_entry.id   AF-A0AAU3T5D6-F1
#
_cell.length_a   1.000
_cell.length_b   1.000
_cell.length_c   1.000
_cell.angle_alpha   90.00
_cell.angle_beta   90.00
_cell.angle_gamma   90.00
#
_symmetry.space_group_name_H-M   'P 1'
#
loop_
_entity.id
_entity.type
_entity.pdbx_description
1 polymer ?
#
loop_
_entity_poly.entity_id
_entity_poly.type
_entity_poly.pdbx_seq_one_letter_code
_entity_poly.pdbx_strand_id
1 'polypeptide(L)'
;MGWTFKLHGGFAAVLGSVLLVLTALTWLPGTLPLTGAKWPLAVIVVLLFPIFVSALVRALLARPHRDSLWPAFRCLPRKVQLGLGALVVSGFAMMVFSSTGDGHLQSAEVKEGRYFAMDSTPQAHRTVEVTRSQYQVVLESDQRMMFGIPGLLFVGAACVVVVAGELRRADRD
;
A
#
# COMPACT_ATOMS: atom_id res chain seq x y z
N MET A 1 -21.53 -0.73 -15.27
CA MET A 1 -20.23 -0.03 -15.08
C MET A 1 -19.39 -0.04 -16.35
N GLY A 2 -18.80 1.11 -16.70
CA GLY A 2 -17.98 1.27 -17.90
C GLY A 2 -16.64 0.54 -17.86
N TRP A 3 -16.13 0.15 -19.02
CA TRP A 3 -14.89 -0.62 -19.19
C TRP A 3 -13.65 0.02 -18.54
N THR A 4 -13.52 1.34 -18.65
CA THR A 4 -12.38 2.10 -18.10
C THR A 4 -12.33 2.10 -16.57
N PHE A 5 -13.45 1.88 -15.87
CA PHE A 5 -13.46 1.73 -14.41
C PHE A 5 -13.05 0.31 -14.01
N LYS A 6 -13.42 -0.71 -14.81
CA LYS A 6 -13.04 -2.10 -14.55
C LYS A 6 -11.53 -2.28 -14.72
N LEU A 7 -10.96 -1.74 -15.80
CA LEU A 7 -9.51 -1.81 -16.03
C LEU A 7 -8.71 -1.08 -14.95
N HIS A 8 -9.09 0.16 -14.63
CA HIS A 8 -8.38 0.96 -13.63
C HIS A 8 -8.50 0.35 -12.23
N GLY A 9 -9.70 -0.05 -11.82
CA GLY A 9 -9.93 -0.72 -10.54
C GLY A 9 -9.22 -2.07 -10.45
N GLY A 10 -9.26 -2.87 -11.53
CA GLY A 10 -8.56 -4.15 -11.60
C GLY A 10 -7.04 -4.00 -11.53
N PHE A 11 -6.47 -3.06 -12.28
CA PHE A 11 -5.03 -2.79 -12.25
C PHE A 11 -4.56 -2.32 -10.86
N ALA A 12 -5.31 -1.41 -10.25
CA ALA A 12 -5.05 -0.97 -8.88
C ALA A 12 -5.16 -2.12 -7.88
N ALA A 13 -6.17 -3.00 -7.99
CA ALA A 13 -6.32 -4.15 -7.12
C ALA A 13 -5.17 -5.16 -7.27
N VAL A 14 -4.71 -5.42 -8.50
CA VAL A 14 -3.57 -6.30 -8.77
C VAL A 14 -2.29 -5.73 -8.17
N LEU A 15 -1.98 -4.46 -8.43
CA LEU A 15 -0.80 -3.81 -7.85
C LEU A 15 -0.86 -3.80 -6.31
N GLY A 16 -2.01 -3.44 -5.74
CA GLY A 16 -2.22 -3.48 -4.29
C GLY A 16 -2.01 -4.89 -3.72
N SER A 17 -2.54 -5.91 -4.37
CA SER A 17 -2.35 -7.32 -3.98
C SER A 17 -0.89 -7.73 -4.01
N VAL A 18 -0.17 -7.39 -5.09
CA VAL A 18 1.27 -7.70 -5.22
C VAL A 18 2.06 -7.04 -4.09
N LEU A 19 1.79 -5.77 -3.80
CA LEU A 19 2.48 -5.07 -2.71
C LEU A 19 2.13 -5.65 -1.34
N LEU A 20 0.88 -6.02 -1.07
CA LEU A 20 0.51 -6.69 0.18
C LEU A 20 1.15 -8.08 0.32
N VAL A 21 1.32 -8.81 -0.79
CA VAL A 21 2.08 -10.08 -0.78
C VAL A 21 3.55 -9.81 -0.50
N LEU A 22 4.16 -8.78 -1.10
CA LEU A 22 5.54 -8.40 -0.79
C LEU A 22 5.69 -7.98 0.67
N THR A 23 4.74 -7.21 1.23
CA THR A 23 4.67 -6.94 2.68
C THR A 23 4.60 -8.23 3.46
N ALA A 24 3.74 -9.19 3.07
CA ALA A 24 3.62 -10.47 3.74
C ALA A 24 4.95 -11.25 3.78
N LEU A 25 5.69 -11.24 2.67
CA LEU A 25 6.96 -11.93 2.54
C LEU A 25 8.06 -11.35 3.43
N THR A 26 7.95 -10.09 3.88
CA THR A 26 8.93 -9.50 4.81
C THR A 26 8.88 -10.13 6.22
N TRP A 27 7.83 -10.86 6.57
CA TRP A 27 7.79 -11.65 7.81
C TRP A 27 8.49 -13.01 7.67
N LEU A 28 8.85 -13.44 6.46
CA LEU A 28 9.61 -14.67 6.26
C LEU A 28 11.10 -14.41 6.47
N PRO A 29 11.83 -15.37 7.08
CA PRO A 29 13.27 -15.25 7.25
C PRO A 29 13.98 -15.23 5.89
N GLY A 30 14.65 -14.12 5.60
CA GLY A 30 15.39 -13.92 4.35
C GLY A 30 15.12 -12.56 3.73
N THR A 31 16.18 -11.88 3.28
CA THR A 31 16.02 -10.58 2.61
C THR A 31 15.40 -10.78 1.23
N LEU A 32 14.31 -10.08 0.93
CA LEU A 32 13.83 -9.98 -0.46
C LEU A 32 14.99 -9.46 -1.34
N PRO A 33 15.25 -10.00 -2.53
CA PRO A 33 16.39 -9.58 -3.37
C PRO A 33 16.26 -8.16 -3.94
N LEU A 34 15.18 -7.44 -3.61
CA LEU A 34 14.85 -6.09 -4.07
C LEU A 34 15.50 -4.97 -3.23
N THR A 35 16.36 -5.32 -2.28
CA THR A 35 16.55 -4.56 -1.02
C THR A 35 17.81 -3.72 -0.94
N GLY A 36 18.75 -3.88 -1.89
CA GLY A 36 19.92 -3.02 -2.01
C GLY A 36 19.70 -1.78 -2.89
N ALA A 37 18.51 -1.61 -3.47
CA ALA A 37 18.30 -0.62 -4.52
C ALA A 37 17.08 0.25 -4.25
N LYS A 38 17.23 1.57 -4.48
CA LYS A 38 16.17 2.58 -4.28
C LYS A 38 15.10 2.58 -5.39
N TRP A 39 15.31 1.81 -6.47
CA TRP A 39 14.44 1.80 -7.64
C TRP A 39 13.02 1.24 -7.39
N PRO A 40 12.78 0.23 -6.52
CA PRO A 40 11.42 -0.28 -6.29
C PRO A 40 10.51 0.79 -5.71
N LEU A 41 11.01 1.58 -4.76
CA LEU A 41 10.28 2.72 -4.21
C LEU A 41 9.94 3.74 -5.30
N ALA A 42 10.90 4.08 -6.16
CA ALA A 42 10.66 5.00 -7.28
C ALA A 42 9.58 4.48 -8.24
N VAL A 43 9.62 3.19 -8.60
CA VAL A 43 8.59 2.56 -9.44
C VAL A 43 7.22 2.59 -8.77
N ILE A 44 7.15 2.26 -7.48
CA ILE A 44 5.91 2.31 -6.70
C ILE A 44 5.33 3.73 -6.73
N VAL A 45 6.14 4.75 -6.46
CA VAL A 45 5.71 6.16 -6.45
C VAL A 45 5.22 6.61 -7.83
N VAL A 46 5.97 6.29 -8.88
CA VAL A 46 5.64 6.64 -10.27
C VAL A 46 4.33 6.00 -10.72
N LEU A 47 4.03 4.77 -10.26
CA LEU A 47 2.75 4.11 -10.56
C LEU A 47 1.61 4.60 -9.67
N LEU A 48 1.88 4.77 -8.38
CA LEU A 48 0.87 5.12 -7.38
C LEU A 48 0.28 6.50 -7.68
N PHE A 49 1.13 7.49 -7.95
CA PHE A 49 0.70 8.86 -8.15
C PHE A 49 -0.39 9.01 -9.24
N PRO A 50 -0.18 8.60 -10.51
CA PRO A 50 -1.20 8.76 -11.55
C PRO A 50 -2.43 7.90 -11.28
N ILE A 51 -2.28 6.68 -10.75
CA ILE A 51 -3.40 5.77 -10.50
C ILE A 51 -4.30 6.30 -9.39
N PHE A 52 -3.70 6.74 -8.29
CA PHE A 52 -4.40 7.25 -7.13
C PHE A 52 -5.03 8.62 -7.40
N VAL A 53 -4.29 9.55 -8.02
CA VAL A 53 -4.83 10.86 -8.41
C VAL A 53 -5.98 10.69 -9.41
N SER A 54 -5.85 9.81 -10.41
CA SER A 54 -6.95 9.54 -11.35
C SER A 54 -8.17 8.95 -10.63
N ALA A 55 -7.97 8.08 -9.63
CA ALA A 55 -9.05 7.53 -8.82
C ALA A 55 -9.79 8.62 -8.04
N LEU A 56 -9.06 9.52 -7.39
CA LEU A 56 -9.62 10.65 -6.66
C LEU A 56 -10.39 11.59 -7.60
N VAL A 57 -9.82 11.96 -8.75
CA VAL A 57 -10.50 12.80 -9.74
C VAL A 57 -11.81 12.16 -10.18
N ARG A 58 -11.83 10.85 -10.45
CA ARG A 58 -13.06 10.14 -10.82
C ARG A 58 -14.09 10.13 -9.69
N ALA A 59 -13.64 9.97 -8.45
CA ALA A 59 -14.52 10.03 -7.28
C ALA A 59 -15.14 11.42 -7.12
N LEU A 60 -14.34 12.48 -7.25
CA LEU A 60 -14.79 13.87 -7.15
C LEU A 60 -15.77 14.22 -8.27
N LEU A 61 -15.50 13.77 -9.50
CA LEU A 61 -16.39 13.99 -10.64
C LEU A 61 -17.72 13.22 -10.51
N ALA A 62 -17.72 12.06 -9.85
CA ALA A 62 -18.95 11.31 -9.56
C ALA A 62 -19.82 11.99 -8.48
N ARG A 63 -19.31 13.00 -7.76
CA ARG A 63 -20.01 13.74 -6.68
C ARG A 63 -20.87 12.83 -5.78
N PRO A 64 -20.29 11.74 -5.23
CA PRO A 64 -21.06 10.80 -4.44
C PRO A 64 -21.65 11.48 -3.20
N HIS A 65 -22.95 11.33 -2.99
CA HIS A 65 -23.48 11.46 -1.63
C HIS A 65 -22.92 10.32 -0.78
N ARG A 66 -22.52 10.63 0.46
CA ARG A 66 -21.93 9.63 1.38
C ARG A 66 -22.86 8.43 1.55
N ASP A 67 -24.16 8.68 1.55
CA ASP A 67 -25.21 7.67 1.71
C ASP A 67 -25.31 6.72 0.51
N SER A 68 -24.81 7.13 -0.66
CA SER A 68 -24.84 6.36 -1.91
C SER A 68 -23.63 5.45 -2.07
N LEU A 69 -22.54 5.66 -1.33
CA LEU A 69 -21.29 4.90 -1.47
C LEU A 69 -21.44 3.43 -1.06
N TRP A 70 -22.07 3.19 0.09
CA TRP A 70 -22.26 1.85 0.62
C TRP A 70 -23.25 1.02 -0.23
N PRO A 71 -24.43 1.54 -0.62
CA PRO A 71 -25.30 0.87 -1.59
C PRO A 71 -24.60 0.56 -2.91
N ALA A 72 -23.85 1.52 -3.47
CA ALA A 72 -23.11 1.31 -4.72
C ALA A 72 -22.08 0.18 -4.60
N PHE A 73 -21.37 0.10 -3.46
CA PHE A 73 -20.49 -1.03 -3.18
C PHE A 73 -21.27 -2.35 -3.10
N ARG A 74 -22.43 -2.37 -2.45
CA ARG A 74 -23.29 -3.57 -2.35
C ARG A 74 -23.90 -4.02 -3.68
N CYS A 75 -24.00 -3.13 -4.67
CA CYS A 75 -24.44 -3.47 -6.03
C CYS A 75 -23.35 -4.14 -6.88
N LEU A 76 -22.10 -4.18 -6.41
CA LEU A 76 -21.02 -4.86 -7.12
C LEU A 76 -21.21 -6.39 -7.18
N PRO A 77 -20.61 -7.06 -8.17
CA PRO A 77 -20.56 -8.52 -8.18
C PRO A 77 -19.94 -9.05 -6.89
N ARG A 78 -20.59 -10.05 -6.26
CA ARG A 78 -20.18 -10.59 -4.95
C ARG A 78 -18.71 -11.03 -4.90
N LYS A 79 -18.16 -11.55 -6.01
CA LYS A 79 -16.73 -11.92 -6.13
C LYS A 79 -15.81 -10.71 -5.96
N VAL A 80 -16.18 -9.56 -6.52
CA VAL A 80 -15.41 -8.31 -6.43
C VAL A 80 -15.49 -7.74 -5.02
N GLN A 81 -16.67 -7.77 -4.40
CA GLN A 81 -16.84 -7.35 -3.01
C GLN A 81 -15.98 -8.17 -2.05
N LEU A 82 -16.02 -9.51 -2.17
CA LEU A 82 -15.22 -10.40 -1.34
C LEU A 82 -13.73 -10.19 -1.56
N GLY A 83 -13.30 -10.05 -2.83
CA GLY A 83 -11.90 -9.79 -3.15
C GLY A 83 -11.39 -8.47 -2.58
N LEU A 84 -12.10 -7.36 -2.83
CA LEU A 84 -11.73 -6.05 -2.29
C LEU A 84 -11.82 -6.01 -0.76
N GLY A 85 -12.87 -6.61 -0.18
CA GLY A 85 -13.02 -6.72 1.26
C GLY A 85 -11.88 -7.49 1.92
N ALA A 86 -11.49 -8.64 1.35
CA ALA A 86 -10.35 -9.42 1.82
C ALA A 86 -9.05 -8.61 1.76
N LEU A 87 -8.79 -7.90 0.64
CA LEU A 87 -7.59 -7.06 0.47
C LEU A 87 -7.55 -5.91 1.48
N VAL A 88 -8.68 -5.25 1.72
CA VAL A 88 -8.79 -4.17 2.73
C VAL A 88 -8.49 -4.73 4.12
N VAL A 89 -9.16 -5.82 4.51
CA VAL A 89 -8.96 -6.43 5.83
C VAL A 89 -7.52 -6.91 6.01
N SER A 90 -6.94 -7.58 5.01
CA SER A 90 -5.55 -8.02 5.07
C SER A 90 -4.58 -6.85 5.15
N GLY A 91 -4.79 -5.80 4.37
CA GLY A 91 -3.93 -4.62 4.38
C GLY A 91 -3.97 -3.89 5.72
N PHE A 92 -5.16 -3.71 6.30
CA PHE A 92 -5.29 -3.11 7.63
C PHE A 92 -4.66 -3.99 8.72
N ALA A 93 -4.90 -5.30 8.70
CA ALA A 93 -4.27 -6.22 9.64
C ALA A 93 -2.74 -6.12 9.56
N MET A 94 -2.17 -6.13 8.36
CA MET A 94 -0.73 -5.98 8.13
C MET A 94 -0.19 -4.65 8.68
N MET A 95 -0.91 -3.54 8.53
CA MET A 95 -0.46 -2.26 9.10
C MET A 95 -0.49 -2.24 10.62
N VAL A 96 -1.52 -2.84 11.24
CA VAL A 96 -1.58 -2.97 12.70
C VAL A 96 -0.40 -3.80 13.20
N PHE A 97 -0.14 -4.97 12.61
CA PHE A 97 1.00 -5.82 12.99
C PHE A 97 2.37 -5.19 12.70
N SER A 98 2.47 -4.31 11.69
CA SER A 98 3.73 -3.61 11.38
C SER A 98 3.99 -2.45 12.35
N SER A 99 2.97 -1.94 13.04
CA SER A 99 3.08 -0.79 13.95
C SER A 99 3.46 -1.16 15.39
N THR A 100 3.49 -2.45 15.75
CA THR A 100 3.73 -2.91 17.13
C THR A 100 5.21 -3.09 17.50
N GLY A 101 6.16 -2.71 16.64
CA GLY A 101 7.60 -2.79 16.93
C GLY A 101 8.15 -1.51 17.56
N ASP A 102 9.12 -1.65 18.48
CA ASP A 102 9.90 -0.54 19.06
C ASP A 102 10.81 0.11 18.00
N GLY A 103 10.20 0.90 17.11
CA GLY A 103 10.77 1.40 15.87
C GLY A 103 11.38 2.80 15.97
N HIS A 104 12.32 2.99 16.91
CA HIS A 104 13.13 4.21 16.90
C HIS A 104 14.26 4.17 15.86
N LEU A 105 14.62 2.99 15.35
CA LEU A 105 15.62 2.85 14.28
C LEU A 105 14.92 2.67 12.93
N GLN A 106 15.37 3.43 11.93
CA GLN A 106 14.85 3.44 10.55
C GLN A 106 15.99 3.63 9.55
N SER A 107 15.71 3.52 8.25
CA SER A 107 16.68 3.81 7.17
C SER A 107 17.97 3.01 7.30
N ALA A 108 17.86 1.68 7.25
CA ALA A 108 19.01 0.79 7.33
C ALA A 108 19.98 1.01 6.14
N GLU A 109 21.25 1.33 6.43
CA GLU A 109 22.30 1.57 5.43
C GLU A 109 23.54 0.72 5.70
N VAL A 110 24.25 0.35 4.62
CA VAL A 110 25.58 -0.28 4.71
C VAL A 110 26.60 0.69 4.14
N LYS A 111 27.61 1.05 4.95
CA LYS A 111 28.74 1.90 4.52
C LYS A 111 30.04 1.20 4.86
N GLU A 112 30.88 0.96 3.86
CA GLU A 112 32.21 0.37 4.04
C GLU A 112 32.22 -0.96 4.81
N GLY A 113 31.18 -1.78 4.64
CA GLY A 113 31.03 -3.06 5.34
C GLY A 113 30.52 -2.98 6.78
N ARG A 114 30.25 -1.77 7.28
CA ARG A 114 29.59 -1.51 8.57
C ARG A 114 28.11 -1.23 8.39
N TYR A 115 27.31 -1.61 9.38
CA TYR A 115 25.85 -1.48 9.36
C TYR A 115 25.42 -0.25 10.16
N PHE A 116 24.55 0.55 9.58
CA PHE A 116 24.05 1.77 10.18
C PHE A 116 22.53 1.81 10.12
N ALA A 117 21.92 2.50 11.09
CA ALA A 117 20.51 2.88 11.06
C ALA A 117 20.36 4.31 11.58
N MET A 118 19.34 5.01 11.10
CA MET A 118 18.95 6.32 11.61
C MET A 118 18.11 6.13 12.89
N ASP A 119 18.55 6.70 14.00
CA ASP A 119 17.71 6.87 15.17
C ASP A 119 16.77 8.04 14.93
N SER A 120 15.47 7.78 14.88
CA SER A 120 14.39 8.74 14.68
C SER A 120 13.84 9.30 15.98
N THR A 121 14.44 9.03 17.14
CA THR A 121 14.03 9.67 18.39
C THR A 121 14.10 11.20 18.27
N PRO A 122 13.15 11.95 18.85
CA PRO A 122 13.10 13.41 18.74
C PRO A 122 14.34 14.14 19.26
N GLN A 123 15.12 13.47 20.12
CA GLN A 123 16.29 14.04 20.79
C GLN A 123 17.63 13.59 20.17
N ALA A 124 17.65 12.55 19.34
CA ALA A 124 18.87 11.95 18.82
C ALA A 124 18.73 11.54 17.34
N HIS A 125 18.25 12.45 16.49
CA HIS A 125 18.17 12.29 15.03
C HIS A 125 19.57 12.09 14.40
N ARG A 126 20.13 10.88 14.53
CA ARG A 126 21.52 10.57 14.20
C ARG A 126 21.63 9.17 13.65
N THR A 127 22.50 9.02 12.66
CA THR A 127 22.92 7.71 12.17
C THR A 127 23.84 7.05 13.20
N VAL A 128 23.43 5.88 13.69
CA VAL A 128 24.18 5.07 14.67
C VAL A 128 24.65 3.78 14.01
N GLU A 129 25.84 3.32 14.40
CA GLU A 129 26.33 2.00 14.00
C GLU A 129 25.56 0.94 14.77
N VAL A 130 25.07 -0.08 14.06
CA VAL A 130 24.22 -1.13 14.61
C VAL A 130 24.82 -2.50 14.36
N THR A 131 24.43 -3.46 15.18
CA THR A 131 24.77 -4.86 14.91
C THR A 131 24.06 -5.36 13.65
N ARG A 132 24.62 -6.39 13.01
CA ARG A 132 24.03 -7.01 11.81
C ARG A 132 22.60 -7.52 12.05
N SER A 133 22.32 -8.05 13.24
CA SER A 133 20.97 -8.51 13.61
C SER A 133 19.98 -7.36 13.71
N GLN A 134 20.37 -6.25 14.34
CA GLN A 134 19.53 -5.05 14.41
C GLN A 134 19.30 -4.46 13.02
N TYR A 135 20.33 -4.41 12.17
CA TYR A 135 20.21 -3.98 10.78
C TYR A 135 19.14 -4.77 10.02
N GLN A 136 19.11 -6.10 10.16
CA GLN A 136 18.10 -6.94 9.49
C GLN A 136 16.68 -6.62 9.96
N VAL A 137 16.48 -6.45 11.26
CA VAL A 137 15.17 -6.10 11.83
C VAL A 137 14.68 -4.74 11.31
N VAL A 138 15.56 -3.73 11.28
CA VAL A 138 15.23 -2.40 10.75
C VAL A 138 14.92 -2.48 9.26
N LEU A 139 15.73 -3.21 8.50
CA LEU A 139 15.55 -3.37 7.06
C LEU A 139 14.22 -4.06 6.71
N GLU A 140 13.82 -5.09 7.45
CA GLU A 140 12.51 -5.74 7.28
C GLU A 140 11.35 -4.81 7.69
N SER A 141 11.53 -4.01 8.73
CA SER A 141 10.55 -3.00 9.16
C SER A 141 10.34 -1.91 8.09
N ASP A 142 11.44 -1.34 7.56
CA ASP A 142 11.38 -0.34 6.49
C ASP A 142 10.67 -0.89 5.25
N GLN A 143 10.90 -2.16 4.90
CA GLN A 143 10.22 -2.82 3.79
C GLN A 143 8.73 -3.02 4.02
N ARG A 144 8.33 -3.40 5.24
CA ARG A 144 6.91 -3.52 5.61
C ARG A 144 6.16 -2.24 5.32
N MET A 145 6.73 -1.10 5.71
CA MET A 145 6.12 0.20 5.45
C MET A 145 6.19 0.59 3.97
N MET A 146 7.34 0.36 3.31
CA MET A 146 7.56 0.66 1.89
C MET A 146 6.56 -0.03 0.97
N PHE A 147 6.18 -1.28 1.26
CA PHE A 147 5.20 -2.01 0.46
C PHE A 147 3.77 -1.89 1.02
N GLY A 148 3.63 -1.84 2.34
CA GLY A 148 2.33 -1.87 3.02
C GLY A 148 1.50 -0.62 2.78
N ILE A 149 2.08 0.58 2.97
CA ILE A 149 1.37 1.85 2.76
C ILE A 149 0.90 1.97 1.30
N PRO A 150 1.77 1.83 0.28
CA PRO A 150 1.34 1.97 -1.09
C PRO A 150 0.38 0.85 -1.53
N GLY A 151 0.55 -0.37 -1.01
CA GLY A 151 -0.36 -1.48 -1.25
C GLY A 151 -1.79 -1.16 -0.81
N LEU A 152 -1.95 -0.63 0.41
CA LEU A 152 -3.24 -0.21 0.94
C LEU A 152 -3.85 0.96 0.14
N LEU A 153 -3.03 1.92 -0.30
CA LEU A 153 -3.48 3.03 -1.13
C LEU A 153 -3.97 2.57 -2.51
N PHE A 154 -3.31 1.60 -3.13
CA PHE A 154 -3.78 0.98 -4.38
C PHE A 154 -5.10 0.24 -4.20
N VAL A 155 -5.26 -0.53 -3.12
CA VAL A 155 -6.53 -1.19 -2.77
C VAL A 155 -7.63 -0.15 -2.56
N GLY A 156 -7.34 0.94 -1.85
CA GLY A 156 -8.26 2.07 -1.68
C GLY A 156 -8.67 2.69 -3.02
N ALA A 157 -7.72 2.95 -3.92
CA ALA A 157 -8.00 3.44 -5.26
C ALA A 157 -8.89 2.47 -6.05
N ALA A 158 -8.65 1.15 -5.94
CA ALA A 158 -9.49 0.14 -6.57
C ALA A 158 -10.94 0.22 -6.09
N CYS A 159 -11.16 0.28 -4.77
CA CYS A 159 -12.48 0.44 -4.17
C CYS A 159 -13.17 1.71 -4.68
N VAL A 160 -12.47 2.85 -4.63
CA VAL A 160 -13.00 4.16 -5.05
C VAL A 160 -13.42 4.15 -6.52
N VAL A 161 -12.57 3.64 -7.42
CA VAL A 161 -12.84 3.61 -8.86
C VAL A 161 -14.01 2.69 -9.18
N VAL A 162 -14.07 1.52 -8.55
CA VAL A 162 -15.12 0.55 -8.81
C VAL A 162 -16.48 1.05 -8.30
N VAL A 163 -16.52 1.66 -7.12
CA VAL A 163 -17.74 2.31 -6.59
C VAL A 163 -18.18 3.49 -7.45
N ALA A 164 -17.26 4.38 -7.85
CA ALA A 164 -17.57 5.48 -8.75
C ALA A 164 -18.11 4.98 -10.12
N GLY A 165 -17.60 3.84 -10.59
CA GLY A 165 -18.05 3.21 -11.82
C GLY A 165 -19.47 2.62 -11.76
N GLU A 166 -19.92 2.16 -10.59
CA GLU A 166 -21.31 1.75 -10.38
C GLU A 166 -22.24 2.93 -10.13
N LEU A 167 -21.80 3.96 -9.40
CA LEU A 167 -22.57 5.20 -9.26
C LEU A 167 -22.89 5.83 -10.61
N ARG A 168 -21.88 5.97 -11.47
CA ARG A 168 -22.08 6.50 -12.82
C ARG A 168 -22.94 5.60 -13.71
N ARG A 169 -23.05 4.30 -13.40
CA ARG A 169 -23.98 3.41 -14.09
C ARG A 169 -25.41 3.71 -13.64
N ALA A 170 -25.62 3.80 -12.33
CA ALA A 170 -26.92 4.09 -11.76
C ALA A 170 -27.48 5.46 -12.18
N ASP A 171 -26.63 6.48 -12.34
CA ASP A 171 -27.06 7.81 -12.82
C ASP A 171 -27.46 7.85 -14.31
N ARG A 172 -27.17 6.79 -15.08
CA ARG A 172 -27.45 6.72 -16.53
C ARG A 172 -28.68 5.88 -16.86
N ASP A 173 -29.14 5.07 -15.90
CA ASP A 173 -30.32 4.22 -16.00
C ASP A 173 -31.53 4.98 -15.42
#